data_AF-A0A0N5BFV6-F1
#
_entry.id   AF-A0A0N5BFV6-F1
#
_cell.length_a   1.000
_cell.length_b   1.000
_cell.length_c   1.000
_cell.angle_alpha   90.00
_cell.angle_beta   90.00
_cell.angle_gamma   90.00
#
_symmetry.space_group_name_H-M   'P 1'
#
loop_
_entity.id
_entity.type
_entity.pdbx_description
1 polymer ?
#
loop_
_entity_poly.entity_id
_entity_poly.type
_entity_poly.pdbx_seq_one_letter_code
_entity_poly.pdbx_strand_id
1 'polypeptide(L)'
;MAEVEEMFKKLIAQSGVTGVTVMDTQGRTIKSTLDEATSTKHSNLLQQLCEKTRIIVKEINPNNDLNFMRVYTNNEEFLIAPQKEYTMIVIRDLDSQQTSI
;
A
#
# COMPACT_ATOMS: atom_id res chain seq x y z
N MET A 1 -17.89 9.04 -5.46
CA MET A 1 -17.57 7.84 -6.26
C MET A 1 -16.62 8.15 -7.42
N ALA A 2 -16.91 9.15 -8.28
CA ALA A 2 -16.06 9.48 -9.43
C ALA A 2 -14.61 9.89 -9.08
N GLU A 3 -14.39 10.63 -7.99
CA GLU A 3 -13.06 11.10 -7.58
C GLU A 3 -12.10 9.96 -7.22
N VAL A 4 -12.58 8.95 -6.48
CA VAL A 4 -11.78 7.78 -6.10
C VAL A 4 -11.36 6.99 -7.34
N GLU A 5 -12.25 6.86 -8.32
CA GLU A 5 -11.93 6.18 -9.57
C GLU A 5 -10.94 6.95 -10.42
N GLU A 6 -11.04 8.27 -10.44
CA GLU A 6 -10.08 9.12 -11.12
C GLU A 6 -8.69 9.03 -10.47
N MET A 7 -8.62 9.01 -9.13
CA MET A 7 -7.36 8.78 -8.41
C MET A 7 -6.76 7.41 -8.73
N PHE A 8 -7.57 6.36 -8.73
CA PHE A 8 -7.10 5.02 -9.10
C PHE A 8 -6.54 5.00 -10.53
N LYS A 9 -7.25 5.61 -11.50
CA LYS A 9 -6.75 5.74 -12.87
C LYS A 9 -5.42 6.49 -12.95
N LYS A 10 -5.28 7.60 -12.20
CA LYS A 10 -4.03 8.38 -12.16
C LYS A 10 -2.86 7.58 -11.59
N LEU A 11 -3.10 6.77 -10.54
CA LEU A 11 -2.08 5.94 -9.92
C LEU A 11 -1.64 4.77 -10.83
N ILE A 12 -2.60 4.05 -11.42
CA ILE A 12 -2.30 2.95 -12.35
C ILE A 12 -1.58 3.47 -13.61
N ALA A 13 -1.86 4.70 -14.04
CA ALA A 13 -1.19 5.32 -15.18
C ALA A 13 0.30 5.64 -14.92
N GLN A 14 0.78 5.57 -13.68
CA GLN A 14 2.19 5.77 -13.37
C GLN A 14 3.03 4.55 -13.78
N SER A 15 4.21 4.81 -14.35
CA SER A 15 5.11 3.75 -14.80
C SER A 15 5.56 2.83 -13.66
N GLY A 16 5.40 1.53 -13.88
CA GLY A 16 5.77 0.46 -12.95
C GLY A 16 4.72 0.18 -11.87
N VAL A 17 3.59 0.90 -11.82
CA VAL A 17 2.47 0.56 -10.93
C VAL A 17 1.72 -0.62 -11.51
N THR A 18 1.67 -1.72 -10.76
CA THR A 18 0.95 -2.94 -11.13
C THR A 18 -0.38 -3.07 -10.40
N GLY A 19 -0.54 -2.39 -9.26
CA GLY A 19 -1.78 -2.45 -8.50
C GLY A 19 -1.97 -1.32 -7.50
N VAL A 20 -3.23 -1.06 -7.18
CA VAL A 20 -3.64 -0.13 -6.13
C VAL A 20 -4.74 -0.80 -5.31
N THR A 21 -4.58 -0.77 -3.98
CA THR A 21 -5.52 -1.36 -3.03
C THR A 21 -5.80 -0.37 -1.91
N VAL A 22 -7.06 -0.28 -1.50
CA VAL A 22 -7.51 0.46 -0.32
C VAL A 22 -8.18 -0.53 0.61
N MET A 23 -7.76 -0.54 1.87
CA MET A 23 -8.31 -1.40 2.91
C MET A 23 -8.76 -0.60 4.13
N ASP A 24 -9.68 -1.16 4.91
CA ASP A 24 -10.08 -0.61 6.19
C ASP A 24 -9.04 -0.89 7.30
N THR A 25 -9.31 -0.40 8.52
CA THR A 25 -8.45 -0.61 9.69
C THR A 25 -8.41 -2.04 10.20
N GLN A 26 -9.23 -2.95 9.64
CA GLN A 26 -9.26 -4.38 9.98
C GLN A 26 -8.56 -5.22 8.89
N GLY A 27 -7.98 -4.59 7.86
CA GLY A 27 -7.33 -5.27 6.74
C GLY A 27 -8.31 -5.82 5.69
N ARG A 28 -9.60 -5.44 5.74
CA ARG A 28 -10.56 -5.81 4.71
C ARG A 28 -10.41 -4.89 3.51
N THR A 29 -10.27 -5.47 2.33
CA THR A 29 -10.18 -4.73 1.08
C THR A 29 -11.50 -3.99 0.81
N ILE A 30 -11.45 -2.67 0.66
CA ILE A 30 -12.58 -1.82 0.25
C ILE A 30 -12.64 -1.73 -1.28
N LYS A 31 -11.49 -1.50 -1.92
CA LYS A 31 -11.37 -1.39 -3.37
C LYS A 31 -9.97 -1.80 -3.81
N SER A 32 -9.87 -2.53 -4.92
CA SER A 32 -8.60 -2.96 -5.47
C SER A 32 -8.66 -3.04 -6.98
N THR A 33 -7.51 -2.89 -7.62
CA THR A 33 -7.31 -3.14 -9.06
C THR A 33 -6.81 -4.55 -9.33
N LEU A 34 -6.46 -5.29 -8.28
CA LEU A 34 -6.03 -6.68 -8.33
C LEU A 34 -7.21 -7.65 -8.26
N ASP A 35 -6.95 -8.93 -8.50
CA ASP A 35 -7.89 -10.00 -8.21
C ASP A 35 -8.11 -10.14 -6.69
N GLU A 36 -9.28 -10.67 -6.33
CA GLU A 36 -9.75 -10.73 -4.95
C GLU A 36 -8.82 -11.51 -4.02
N ALA A 37 -8.25 -12.62 -4.50
CA ALA A 37 -7.35 -13.47 -3.73
C ALA A 37 -6.05 -12.74 -3.39
N THR A 38 -5.39 -12.14 -4.39
CA THR A 38 -4.15 -11.38 -4.19
C THR A 38 -4.38 -10.15 -3.33
N SER A 39 -5.46 -9.42 -3.59
CA SER A 39 -5.82 -8.25 -2.80
C SER A 39 -6.02 -8.59 -1.32
N THR A 40 -6.75 -9.67 -1.03
CA THR A 40 -7.00 -10.11 0.35
C THR A 40 -5.72 -10.54 1.04
N LYS A 41 -4.85 -11.28 0.34
CA LYS A 41 -3.54 -11.70 0.86
C LYS A 41 -2.66 -10.50 1.23
N HIS A 42 -2.51 -9.53 0.33
CA HIS A 42 -1.69 -8.34 0.60
C HIS A 42 -2.26 -7.49 1.72
N SER A 43 -3.57 -7.21 1.71
CA SER A 43 -4.22 -6.40 2.75
C SER A 43 -3.98 -6.98 4.14
N ASN A 44 -4.17 -8.30 4.32
CA ASN A 44 -3.97 -8.95 5.62
C ASN A 44 -2.52 -8.88 6.11
N LEU A 45 -1.54 -9.09 5.24
CA LEU A 45 -0.12 -9.07 5.62
C LEU A 45 0.37 -7.65 5.90
N LEU A 46 0.00 -6.70 5.05
CA LEU A 46 0.42 -5.30 5.17
C LEU A 46 -0.25 -4.60 6.35
N GLN A 47 -1.50 -4.96 6.67
CA GLN A 47 -2.17 -4.45 7.87
C GLN A 47 -1.41 -4.85 9.14
N GLN A 48 -1.08 -6.14 9.28
CA GLN A 48 -0.30 -6.63 10.43
C GLN A 48 1.07 -5.96 10.54
N LEU A 49 1.73 -5.72 9.39
CA LEU A 49 3.00 -5.00 9.36
C LEU A 49 2.83 -3.54 9.80
N CYS A 50 1.83 -2.83 9.29
CA CYS A 50 1.53 -1.45 9.67
C CYS A 50 1.25 -1.30 11.16
N GLU A 51 0.47 -2.21 11.76
CA GLU A 51 0.17 -2.19 13.19
C GLU A 51 1.44 -2.34 14.04
N LYS A 52 2.27 -3.33 13.73
CA LYS A 52 3.55 -3.55 14.43
C LYS A 52 4.48 -2.35 14.28
N THR A 53 4.61 -1.81 13.07
CA THR A 53 5.46 -0.63 12.83
C THR A 53 4.94 0.59 13.58
N ARG A 54 3.61 0.81 13.63
CA ARG A 54 3.01 1.92 14.39
C ARG A 54 3.36 1.84 15.87
N ILE A 55 3.29 0.64 16.45
CA ILE A 55 3.68 0.41 17.85
C ILE A 55 5.15 0.79 18.06
N ILE A 56 6.05 0.25 17.23
CA ILE A 56 7.50 0.53 17.34
C ILE A 56 7.82 2.02 17.18
N VAL A 57 7.19 2.71 16.23
CA VAL A 57 7.39 4.17 16.03
C VAL A 57 6.97 4.95 17.27
N LYS A 58 5.86 4.57 17.90
CA LYS A 58 5.38 5.20 19.14
C LYS A 58 6.26 4.90 20.35
N GLU A 59 6.82 3.70 20.43
CA GLU A 59 7.79 3.34 21.48
C GLU A 59 9.08 4.14 21.37
N ILE A 60 9.55 4.43 20.15
CA ILE A 60 10.74 5.26 19.91
C ILE A 60 10.45 6.73 20.24
N ASN A 61 9.32 7.27 19.79
CA ASN A 61 8.90 8.63 20.11
C ASN A 61 7.35 8.72 20.13
N PRO A 62 6.73 8.95 21.29
CA PRO A 62 5.27 9.03 21.41
C PRO A 62 4.61 10.13 20.55
N ASN A 63 5.37 11.19 20.21
CA ASN A 63 4.90 12.30 19.40
C ASN A 63 4.98 12.05 17.89
N ASN A 64 5.60 10.94 17.46
CA ASN A 64 5.69 10.59 16.05
C ASN A 64 4.53 9.68 15.62
N ASP A 65 4.10 9.82 14.37
CA ASP A 65 3.10 8.96 13.74
C ASP A 65 3.66 8.33 12.46
N LEU A 66 3.24 7.09 12.19
CA LEU A 66 3.53 6.43 10.93
C LEU A 66 2.65 7.03 9.83
N ASN A 67 3.24 7.87 8.98
CA ASN A 67 2.54 8.51 7.86
C ASN A 67 2.70 7.73 6.55
N PHE A 68 3.87 7.15 6.33
CA PHE A 68 4.20 6.45 5.09
C PHE A 68 5.25 5.37 5.34
N MET A 69 5.11 4.25 4.64
CA MET A 69 6.04 3.12 4.71
C MET A 69 6.28 2.58 3.30
N ARG A 70 7.55 2.39 2.94
CA ARG A 70 7.97 1.78 1.68
C ARG A 70 8.66 0.46 1.98
N VAL A 71 8.13 -0.63 1.45
CA VAL A 71 8.64 -1.98 1.67
C VAL A 71 9.06 -2.57 0.34
N TYR A 72 10.29 -3.06 0.26
CA TYR A 72 10.79 -3.77 -0.90
C TYR A 72 10.81 -5.26 -0.61
N THR A 73 10.37 -6.03 -1.60
CA THR A 73 10.66 -7.45 -1.71
C THR A 73 11.65 -7.63 -2.86
N ASN A 74 11.95 -8.88 -3.23
CA ASN A 74 12.84 -9.15 -4.36
C ASN A 74 12.27 -8.63 -5.69
N ASN A 75 10.93 -8.65 -5.85
CA ASN A 75 10.27 -8.39 -7.13
C ASN A 75 9.30 -7.21 -7.06
N GLU A 76 8.79 -6.87 -5.88
CA GLU A 76 7.74 -5.87 -5.70
C GLU A 76 8.14 -4.80 -4.69
N GLU A 77 7.66 -3.59 -4.94
CA GLU A 77 7.70 -2.46 -4.03
C GLU A 77 6.28 -2.10 -3.58
N PHE A 78 6.08 -2.04 -2.27
CA PHE A 78 4.84 -1.63 -1.63
C PHE A 78 5.00 -0.22 -1.04
N LEU A 79 4.17 0.70 -1.52
CA LEU A 79 4.04 2.06 -1.01
C LEU A 79 2.77 2.13 -0.17
N ILE A 80 2.92 2.23 1.14
CA ILE A 80 1.84 2.07 2.11
C ILE A 80 1.63 3.37 2.85
N ALA A 81 0.43 3.93 2.73
CA ALA A 81 0.01 5.17 3.36
C ALA A 81 -1.15 4.88 4.33
N PRO A 82 -0.88 4.58 5.61
CA PRO A 82 -1.91 4.39 6.61
C PRO A 82 -2.54 5.73 7.00
N GLN A 83 -3.86 5.83 6.93
CA GLN A 83 -4.65 6.96 7.41
C GLN A 83 -5.47 6.54 8.64
N LYS A 84 -6.26 7.46 9.21
CA LYS A 84 -7.09 7.16 10.39
C LYS A 84 -8.15 6.10 10.13
N GLU A 85 -8.77 6.11 8.94
CA GLU A 85 -9.94 5.28 8.64
C GLU A 85 -9.70 4.23 7.56
N TYR A 86 -8.61 4.37 6.80
CA TYR A 86 -8.25 3.45 5.72
C TYR A 86 -6.74 3.43 5.54
N THR A 87 -6.25 2.41 4.85
CA THR A 87 -4.86 2.34 4.39
C THR A 87 -4.86 2.21 2.89
N MET A 88 -4.11 3.09 2.21
CA MET A 88 -3.88 3.01 0.77
C MET A 88 -2.53 2.32 0.52
N ILE A 89 -2.53 1.39 -0.43
CA ILE A 89 -1.36 0.63 -0.85
C ILE A 89 -1.23 0.78 -2.37
N VAL A 90 -0.04 1.17 -2.82
CA VAL A 90 0.36 1.10 -4.23
C VAL A 90 1.43 0.03 -4.38
N ILE A 91 1.25 -0.84 -5.36
CA ILE A 91 2.10 -1.99 -5.65
C ILE A 91 2.81 -1.70 -6.96
N ARG A 92 4.13 -1.85 -6.96
CA ARG A 92 4.97 -1.63 -8.12
C ARG A 92 5.84 -2.85 -8.38
N ASP A 93 6.05 -3.14 -9.65
CA ASP A 93 7.01 -4.16 -10.08
C ASP A 93 8.41 -3.53 -10.16
N LEU A 94 9.38 -4.16 -9.51
CA LEU A 94 10.78 -3.72 -9.48
C LEU A 94 11.52 -4.08 -10.78
N ASP A 95 11.10 -5.13 -11.49
CA ASP A 95 11.75 -5.56 -12.73
C ASP A 95 11.50 -4.57 -13.87
N SER A 96 10.39 -3.84 -13.81
CA SER A 96 10.05 -2.76 -14.74
C SER A 96 11.00 -1.55 -14.72
N GLN A 97 11.91 -1.46 -13.75
CA GLN A 97 12.94 -0.42 -13.64
C GLN A 97 14.33 -0.87 -14.14
N GLN A 98 14.49 -2.10 -14.64
CA GLN A 98 15.81 -2.64 -15.01
C GLN A 98 16.22 -2.44 -16.48
N THR A 99 15.52 -1.59 -17.25
CA THR A 99 15.96 -1.22 -18.61
C THR A 99 16.28 0.27 -18.69
N SER A 100 17.53 0.64 -18.40
CA SER A 100 18.31 1.69 -19.08
C SER A 100 19.60 1.95 -18.30
N ILE A 101 20.63 1.11 -18.51
CA ILE A 101 22.03 1.52 -18.48
C ILE A 101 22.74 0.77 -19.61
#